data_AF-A0AAV0IFE4-F1
#
_entry.id   AF-A0AAV0IFE4-F1
#
_cell.length_a   1.000
_cell.length_b   1.000
_cell.length_c   1.000
_cell.angle_alpha   90.00
_cell.angle_beta   90.00
_cell.angle_gamma   90.00
#
_symmetry.space_group_name_H-M   'P 1'
#
loop_
_entity.id
_entity.type
_entity.pdbx_description
1 polymer ?
#
loop_
_entity_poly.entity_id
_entity_poly.type
_entity_poly.pdbx_seq_one_letter_code
_entity_poly.pdbx_strand_id
1 'polypeptide(L)' 'MAQDMSFRGSPLRLVSVVKGFHQYVAGINYKLIVSAAIIGGEGRRAKYYEAIVYENLSHVKELVSFRPLLTV' A
#
# COMPACT_ATOMS: atom_id res chain seq x y z
N MET A 1 -22.33 11.16 0.02
CA MET A 1 -20.90 11.54 0.10
C MET A 1 -20.13 10.61 -0.83
N ALA A 2 -19.67 11.10 -1.97
CA ALA A 2 -18.95 10.28 -2.96
C ALA A 2 -17.50 10.10 -2.50
N GLN A 3 -17.04 8.85 -2.39
CA GLN A 3 -15.61 8.57 -2.30
C GLN A 3 -14.97 9.05 -3.61
N ASP A 4 -14.01 9.96 -3.51
CA ASP A 4 -13.17 10.40 -4.62
C ASP A 4 -12.49 9.17 -5.27
N MET A 5 -13.02 8.74 -6.42
CA MET A 5 -12.54 7.61 -7.20
C MET A 5 -11.30 7.94 -8.05
N SER A 6 -10.74 9.16 -7.99
CA SER A 6 -9.67 9.63 -8.88
C SER A 6 -8.32 8.92 -8.73
N PHE A 7 -8.19 8.01 -7.77
CA PHE A 7 -6.91 7.37 -7.46
C PHE A 7 -6.68 5.99 -8.08
N ARG A 8 -7.75 5.25 -8.45
CA ARG A 8 -7.57 3.90 -9.02
C ARG A 8 -6.90 4.02 -10.40
N GLY A 9 -5.64 3.58 -10.49
CA GLY A 9 -4.85 3.60 -11.72
C GLY A 9 -3.90 4.80 -11.89
N SER A 10 -3.80 5.70 -10.91
CA SER A 10 -2.78 6.76 -10.95
C SER A 10 -1.39 6.18 -10.63
N PRO A 11 -0.33 6.55 -11.37
CA PRO A 11 1.02 6.11 -11.07
C PRO A 11 1.49 6.71 -9.73
N LEU A 12 2.06 5.86 -8.88
CA LEU A 12 2.50 6.23 -7.53
C LEU A 12 3.99 6.08 -7.38
N ARG A 13 4.58 7.03 -6.66
CA ARG A 13 5.93 6.92 -6.14
C ARG A 13 5.87 6.64 -4.65
N LEU A 14 6.44 5.51 -4.25
CA LEU A 14 6.66 5.22 -2.83
C LEU A 14 7.55 6.31 -2.24
N VAL A 15 7.13 6.88 -1.10
CA VAL A 15 7.89 7.88 -0.36
C VAL A 15 8.60 7.21 0.82
N SER A 16 7.86 6.44 1.63
CA SER A 16 8.41 5.74 2.78
C SER A 16 7.53 4.57 3.22
N VAL A 17 8.13 3.63 3.96
CA VAL A 17 7.40 2.67 4.78
C VAL A 17 7.19 3.30 6.15
N VAL A 18 5.94 3.38 6.59
CA VAL A 18 5.54 4.00 7.86
C VAL A 18 5.47 2.96 8.97
N LYS A 19 4.92 1.78 8.67
CA LYS A 19 4.80 0.68 9.62
C LYS A 19 4.82 -0.66 8.89
N GLY A 20 5.33 -1.69 9.55
CA GLY A 20 5.30 -3.05 9.05
C GLY A 20 4.90 -4.03 10.15
N PHE A 21 4.11 -5.02 9.77
CA PHE A 21 3.78 -6.19 10.58
C PHE A 21 3.97 -7.43 9.72
N HIS A 22 4.30 -8.54 10.36
CA HIS A 22 4.31 -9.85 9.72
C HIS A 22 3.59 -10.87 10.59
N GLN A 23 3.06 -11.90 9.95
CA GLN A 23 2.47 -13.05 10.60
C GLN A 23 2.91 -14.31 9.85
N TYR A 24 3.44 -15.29 10.60
CA TYR A 24 3.76 -16.61 10.06
C TYR A 24 2.48 -17.44 9.89
N VAL A 25 2.37 -18.10 8.74
CA VAL A 25 1.32 -19.05 8.35
C VAL A 25 1.97 -20.17 7.53
N ALA A 26 1.31 -20.73 6.51
CA ALA A 26 1.95 -21.52 5.46
C ALA A 26 2.82 -20.67 4.50
N GLY A 27 3.61 -19.74 5.06
CA GLY A 27 4.19 -18.58 4.40
C GLY A 27 4.26 -17.39 5.36
N ILE A 28 4.33 -16.17 4.83
CA ILE A 28 4.31 -14.93 5.62
C ILE A 28 3.28 -13.96 5.05
N ASN A 29 2.36 -13.49 5.89
CA ASN A 29 1.52 -12.35 5.58
C ASN A 29 2.19 -11.07 6.08
N TYR A 30 2.49 -10.13 5.18
CA TYR A 30 2.94 -8.80 5.52
C TYR A 30 1.78 -7.81 5.46
N LYS A 31 1.69 -6.96 6.47
CA LYS A 31 0.87 -5.75 6.45
C LYS A 31 1.79 -4.55 6.55
N LEU A 32 1.83 -3.77 5.47
CA LEU A 32 2.65 -2.56 5.37
C LEU A 32 1.73 -1.34 5.31
N ILE A 33 2.04 -0.34 6.13
CA ILE A 33 1.52 1.02 5.96
C ILE A 33 2.62 1.81 5.27
N VAL A 34 2.31 2.35 4.09
CA VAL A 34 3.26 3.11 3.27
C VAL A 34 2.73 4.50 2.96
N SER A 35 3.63 5.45 2.81
CA SER A 35 3.34 6.78 2.28
C SER A 35 3.69 6.80 0.80
N ALA A 36 2.77 7.25 -0.06
CA ALA A 36 3.00 7.36 -1.49
C ALA A 36 2.43 8.67 -2.06
N ALA A 37 3.13 9.22 -3.06
CA ALA A 37 2.74 10.42 -3.78
C ALA A 37 2.32 10.07 -5.21
N ILE A 38 1.35 10.80 -5.77
CA ILE A 38 0.94 10.65 -7.17
C ILE A 38 2.02 11.26 -8.06
N ILE A 39 2.46 10.53 -9.08
CA ILE A 39 3.41 11.00 -10.08
C ILE A 39 2.68 11.94 -11.05
N GLY A 40 3.27 13.10 -11.35
CA GLY A 40 2.72 14.07 -12.32
C GLY A 40 1.53 14.90 -11.83
N GLY A 41 1.13 14.78 -10.56
CA GLY A 41 0.13 15.65 -9.96
C GLY A 41 0.77 16.82 -9.21
N GLU A 42 0.53 18.05 -9.65
CA GLU A 42 0.93 19.23 -8.88
C GLU A 42 0.22 19.25 -7.50
N GLY A 43 0.98 19.50 -6.44
CA GLY A 43 0.44 19.85 -5.13
C GLY A 43 -0.22 18.75 -4.29
N ARG A 44 -0.21 17.47 -4.69
CA ARG A 44 -0.84 16.41 -3.89
C ARG A 44 0.12 15.85 -2.84
N ARG A 45 -0.14 16.20 -1.57
CA ARG A 45 0.57 15.65 -0.39
C ARG A 45 0.56 14.11 -0.44
N ALA A 46 1.64 13.52 0.06
CA ALA A 46 1.72 12.07 0.19
C ALA A 46 0.55 11.55 1.04
N LYS A 47 -0.11 10.50 0.54
CA LYS A 47 -1.21 9.81 1.21
C LYS A 47 -0.71 8.48 1.75
N TYR A 48 -1.42 7.94 2.73
CA TYR A 48 -1.09 6.65 3.32
C TYR A 48 -1.89 5.54 2.66
N TYR A 49 -1.27 4.38 2.56
CA TYR A 49 -1.85 3.17 1.98
C TYR A 49 -1.54 1.98 2.87
N GLU A 50 -2.51 1.07 2.97
CA GLU A 50 -2.29 -0.27 3.49
C GLU A 50 -2.04 -1.21 2.32
N ALA A 51 -0.91 -1.89 2.34
CA ALA A 51 -0.58 -2.99 1.44
C ALA A 51 -0.57 -4.29 2.24
N ILE A 52 -1.32 -5.28 1.78
CA ILE A 52 -1.24 -6.66 2.26
C ILE A 52 -0.52 -7.48 1.19
N VAL A 53 0.59 -8.09 1.58
CA VAL A 53 1.43 -8.91 0.70
C VAL A 53 1.55 -10.30 1.31
N TYR A 54 1.28 -11.33 0.52
CA TYR A 54 1.52 -12.71 0.92
C TYR A 54 2.81 -13.21 0.29
N GLU A 55 3.66 -13.85 1.08
CA GLU A 55 4.83 -14.58 0.63
C GLU A 55 4.63 -16.07 0.90
N ASN A 56 4.68 -16.89 -0.15
CA ASN A 56 4.60 -18.35 0.00
C ASN A 56 5.96 -18.96 0.40
N LEU A 57 5.98 -20.26 0.69
CA LEU A 57 7.19 -20.99 1.09
C LEU A 57 8.29 -21.03 0.02
N SER A 58 7.96 -20.74 -1.23
CA SER A 58 8.90 -20.61 -2.34
C SER A 58 9.38 -19.16 -2.55
N HIS A 59 9.13 -18.27 -1.58
CA HIS A 59 9.49 -16.85 -1.58
C HIS A 59 8.81 -15.98 -2.64
N VAL A 60 7.79 -16.51 -3.34
CA VAL A 60 6.98 -15.74 -4.28
C VAL A 60 6.09 -14.79 -3.50
N LYS A 61 6.08 -13.51 -3.90
CA LYS A 61 5.34 -12.44 -3.24
C LYS A 61 4.20 -11.96 -4.12
N GLU A 62 3.02 -11.92 -3.55
CA GLU A 62 1.80 -11.50 -4.23
C GLU A 62 1.13 -10.37 -3.44
N LEU A 63 0.77 -9.30 -4.15
CA LEU A 63 -0.01 -8.21 -3.57
C LEU A 63 -1.47 -8.65 -3.45
N VAL A 64 -1.91 -8.90 -2.22
CA VAL A 64 -3.27 -9.35 -1.92
C VAL A 64 -4.23 -8.16 -1.93
N SER A 65 -3.81 -7.03 -1.35
CA SER A 65 -4.62 -5.80 -1.40
C SER A 65 -3.76 -4.55 -1.28
N PHE A 66 -4.25 -3.47 -1.89
CA PHE A 66 -3.67 -2.13 -1.77
C PHE A 66 -4.79 -1.11 -1.70
N ARG A 67 -4.91 -0.39 -0.57
CA ARG A 67 -6.01 0.55 -0.34
C ARG A 67 -5.55 1.83 0.35
N PRO A 68 -6.15 2.99 0.02
CA PRO A 68 -5.86 4.24 0.73
C PRO A 68 -6.32 4.14 2.19
N LEU A 69 -5.55 4.79 3.07
CA LEU A 69 -5.90 5.01 4.47
C LEU A 69 -6.23 6.48 4.69
N LEU A 70 -7.25 6.75 5.52
CA LEU A 70 -7.63 8.10 5.90
C LEU A 70 -6.66 8.71 6.91
N THR A 71 -6.19 7.88 7.86
CA THR A 71 -5.20 8.22 8.88
C THR A 71 -4.27 7.02 9.13
N VAL A 72 -3.12 7.28 9.73
CA VAL A 72 -2.13 6.26 10.14
C VAL A 72 -2.38 5.84 11.58
#